data_AF-A0A6A6FP05-F1
#
_entry.id   AF-A0A6A6FP05-F1
#
_cell.length_a   1.000
_cell.length_b   1.000
_cell.length_c   1.000
_cell.angle_alpha   90.00
_cell.angle_beta   90.00
_cell.angle_gamma   90.00
#
_symmetry.space_group_name_H-M   'P 1'
#
loop_
_entity.id
_entity.type
_entity.pdbx_description
1 polymer ?
#
loop_
_entity_poly.entity_id
_entity_poly.type
_entity_poly.pdbx_seq_one_letter_code
_entity_poly.pdbx_strand_id
1 'polypeptide(L)'
;MATRMATALTKQVIGASVLLEDLNLSDNGITTTTLAKLAPVIEAAQLALKTLNLADNNIRVETDQQADEWELFLRSFKGCQKLRRLDLSGNTNLGARAMEILAKVHCHEPRIDPLLVAGDASVHSLNMEEAQEIAESPTGAGFDDTMAKGGFMKRRCGLRGIPYITLTNVGLTDAGALWLSYVLEDHYYPVQLIDAVNAAPASSGIRTYAQDSSSTGLDWDAQESALGKDGLLLLNKTEALRKQIMLDDSSMLDMSPISMNQTSRARMGHRRASVRSIATADGGEHGISEIESLRMKLQRHIIANAGVSQVELWRAGLRIVVSSAVLSRIRVHQGTYYTGSSQFQSTAGDKAPKCGIAQSNGHQGTPVTIDGIRQGTYAQTLTFNTNAVPGEPELAITDITNSPTTPKMVFKPHRKGAFSEGSDAQAVTQKLEGLVVRDNDPKRFVRWQRDMINRQGGMSGFRDSGAPTHLPQSVLELIVAHTINKHALDLFSKVQFQDACAWARDRSTLKLRESWEKLPHSSRVLSLLERSGCLTYQAD
;
A
#
# COMPACT_ATOMS: atom_id res chain seq x y z
N MET A 1 28.73 -2.88 8.19
CA MET A 1 29.22 -2.53 6.84
C MET A 1 28.11 -1.86 6.00
N ALA A 2 27.00 -2.55 5.74
CA ALA A 2 25.83 -2.06 5.00
C ALA A 2 25.36 -0.62 5.33
N THR A 3 25.22 -0.26 6.61
CA THR A 3 24.75 1.09 7.00
C THR A 3 25.76 2.17 6.66
N ARG A 4 27.06 1.92 6.86
CA ARG A 4 28.12 2.88 6.49
C ARG A 4 28.19 3.06 4.97
N MET A 5 28.01 1.97 4.22
CA MET A 5 27.97 2.00 2.75
C MET A 5 26.77 2.79 2.24
N ALA A 6 25.55 2.47 2.72
CA ALA A 6 24.35 3.21 2.35
C ALA A 6 24.49 4.71 2.67
N THR A 7 24.92 5.06 3.89
CA THR A 7 25.13 6.48 4.26
C THR A 7 26.19 7.17 3.40
N ALA A 8 27.29 6.49 3.05
CA ALA A 8 28.32 7.03 2.18
C ALA A 8 27.80 7.26 0.75
N LEU A 9 27.11 6.27 0.18
CA LEU A 9 26.50 6.36 -1.15
C LEU A 9 25.44 7.46 -1.18
N THR A 10 24.53 7.49 -0.21
CA THR A 10 23.53 8.54 -0.07
C THR A 10 24.19 9.92 -0.03
N LYS A 11 25.24 10.10 0.78
CA LYS A 11 25.96 11.38 0.88
C LYS A 11 26.61 11.78 -0.45
N GLN A 12 27.21 10.83 -1.17
CA GLN A 12 27.91 11.11 -2.42
C GLN A 12 26.97 11.34 -3.62
N VAL A 13 25.89 10.55 -3.70
CA VAL A 13 24.88 10.65 -4.77
C VAL A 13 24.01 11.89 -4.56
N ILE A 14 23.51 12.14 -3.35
CA ILE A 14 22.72 13.36 -3.05
C ILE A 14 23.59 14.62 -3.15
N GLY A 15 24.87 14.52 -2.78
CA GLY A 15 25.84 15.60 -2.97
C GLY A 15 26.24 15.85 -4.43
N ALA A 16 25.65 15.13 -5.40
CA ALA A 16 25.96 15.18 -6.83
C ALA A 16 27.44 14.99 -7.18
N SER A 17 28.21 14.37 -6.28
CA SER A 17 29.65 14.18 -6.46
C SER A 17 29.99 12.95 -7.30
N VAL A 18 29.06 11.99 -7.40
CA VAL A 18 29.24 10.71 -8.10
C VAL A 18 27.94 10.31 -8.80
N LEU A 19 28.05 9.87 -10.06
CA LEU A 19 26.96 9.23 -10.79
C LEU A 19 27.03 7.72 -10.55
N LEU A 20 26.02 7.17 -9.89
CA LEU A 20 25.91 5.73 -9.66
C LEU A 20 25.20 5.07 -10.84
N GLU A 21 25.98 4.49 -11.75
CA GLU A 21 25.43 3.78 -12.93
C GLU A 21 25.34 2.27 -12.70
N ASP A 22 26.40 1.64 -12.17
CA ASP A 22 26.47 0.20 -12.00
C ASP A 22 26.77 -0.13 -10.54
N LEU A 23 25.85 -0.84 -9.89
CA LEU A 23 25.97 -1.25 -8.48
C LEU A 23 25.96 -2.78 -8.39
N ASN A 24 27.14 -3.38 -8.23
CA ASN A 24 27.27 -4.81 -7.94
C ASN A 24 27.51 -5.03 -6.45
N LEU A 25 26.57 -5.74 -5.83
CA LEU A 25 26.61 -6.15 -4.44
C LEU A 25 26.34 -7.66 -4.30
N SER A 26 26.62 -8.46 -5.32
CA SER A 26 26.50 -9.92 -5.27
C SER A 26 27.37 -10.52 -4.15
N ASP A 27 26.90 -11.59 -3.49
CA ASP A 27 27.67 -12.32 -2.46
C ASP A 27 28.23 -11.41 -1.33
N ASN A 28 27.39 -10.51 -0.82
CA ASN A 28 27.75 -9.58 0.26
C ASN A 28 26.91 -9.77 1.55
N GLY A 29 26.09 -10.82 1.61
CA GLY A 29 25.20 -11.09 2.74
C GLY A 29 24.17 -9.98 2.99
N ILE A 30 23.67 -9.36 1.92
CA ILE A 30 22.65 -8.31 1.99
C ILE A 30 21.31 -8.88 2.47
N THR A 31 20.76 -8.26 3.51
CA THR A 31 19.44 -8.58 4.06
C THR A 31 18.39 -7.56 3.62
N THR A 32 17.10 -7.85 3.81
CA THR A 32 16.00 -6.89 3.58
C THR A 32 16.22 -5.57 4.32
N THR A 33 16.76 -5.60 5.53
CA THR A 33 17.05 -4.37 6.30
C THR A 33 18.10 -3.52 5.62
N THR A 34 19.04 -4.14 4.90
CA THR A 34 20.02 -3.44 4.08
C THR A 34 19.37 -2.91 2.80
N LEU A 35 18.49 -3.67 2.17
CA LEU A 35 17.72 -3.21 1.00
C LEU A 35 16.86 -1.98 1.32
N ALA A 36 16.20 -1.96 2.47
CA ALA A 36 15.46 -0.78 2.96
C ALA A 36 16.36 0.45 3.15
N LYS A 37 17.63 0.26 3.53
CA LYS A 37 18.63 1.33 3.62
C LYS A 37 19.20 1.74 2.26
N LEU A 38 19.14 0.85 1.26
CA LEU A 38 19.52 1.15 -0.12
C LEU A 38 18.42 1.89 -0.88
N ALA A 39 17.15 1.77 -0.48
CA ALA A 39 16.03 2.44 -1.14
C ALA A 39 16.26 3.96 -1.38
N PRO A 40 16.72 4.77 -0.39
CA PRO A 40 17.01 6.19 -0.64
C PRO A 40 18.18 6.43 -1.60
N VAL A 41 19.13 5.49 -1.68
CA VAL A 41 20.25 5.57 -2.64
C VAL A 41 19.73 5.34 -4.06
N ILE A 42 18.85 4.36 -4.24
CA ILE A 42 18.21 4.03 -5.52
C ILE A 42 17.35 5.21 -5.99
N GLU A 43 16.55 5.78 -5.09
CA GLU A 43 15.74 6.98 -5.39
C GLU A 43 16.61 8.18 -5.79
N ALA A 44 17.73 8.40 -5.10
CA ALA A 44 18.68 9.46 -5.46
C ALA A 44 19.38 9.18 -6.81
N ALA A 45 19.59 7.91 -7.16
CA ALA A 45 20.22 7.47 -8.40
C ALA A 45 19.24 7.20 -9.55
N GLN A 46 17.95 7.58 -9.41
CA GLN A 46 16.88 7.22 -10.34
C GLN A 46 17.12 7.60 -11.83
N LEU A 47 17.96 8.61 -12.10
CA LEU A 47 18.30 9.08 -13.46
C LEU A 47 19.65 8.55 -13.98
N ALA A 48 20.39 7.80 -13.16
CA ALA A 48 21.75 7.34 -13.46
C ALA A 48 21.90 5.82 -13.39
N LEU A 49 21.21 5.15 -12.47
CA LEU A 49 21.34 3.72 -12.22
C LEU A 49 20.90 2.90 -13.45
N LYS A 50 21.80 2.07 -13.96
CA LYS A 50 21.66 1.19 -15.12
C LYS A 50 21.66 -0.28 -14.74
N THR A 51 22.49 -0.70 -13.79
CA THR A 51 22.52 -2.10 -13.34
C THR A 51 22.57 -2.19 -11.82
N LEU A 52 21.81 -3.14 -11.29
CA LEU A 52 21.82 -3.51 -9.88
C LEU A 52 21.93 -5.02 -9.77
N ASN A 53 23.05 -5.51 -9.24
CA ASN A 53 23.27 -6.92 -8.99
C ASN A 53 23.25 -7.20 -7.48
N LEU A 54 22.30 -8.03 -7.05
CA LEU A 54 22.07 -8.47 -5.68
C LEU A 54 22.10 -10.01 -5.57
N ALA A 55 22.77 -10.69 -6.50
CA ALA A 55 22.85 -12.14 -6.53
C ALA A 55 23.52 -12.72 -5.27
N ASP A 56 23.19 -13.95 -4.90
CA ASP A 56 23.88 -14.73 -3.85
C ASP A 56 23.96 -14.05 -2.47
N ASN A 57 22.96 -13.23 -2.10
CA ASN A 57 22.97 -12.51 -0.83
C ASN A 57 22.18 -13.19 0.30
N ASN A 58 21.52 -14.32 0.00
CA ASN A 58 20.61 -15.03 0.91
C ASN A 58 19.49 -14.11 1.45
N ILE A 59 18.93 -13.26 0.59
CA ILE A 59 17.77 -12.43 0.90
C ILE A 59 16.58 -13.34 1.20
N ARG A 60 15.82 -13.04 2.26
CA ARG A 60 14.63 -13.80 2.68
C ARG A 60 13.53 -12.87 3.19
N VAL A 61 12.28 -13.24 2.94
CA VAL A 61 11.09 -12.47 3.33
C VAL A 61 10.13 -13.38 4.11
N GLU A 62 10.35 -13.49 5.42
CA GLU A 62 9.58 -14.38 6.31
C GLU A 62 8.74 -13.63 7.35
N THR A 63 9.19 -12.45 7.79
CA THR A 63 8.52 -11.63 8.82
C THR A 63 7.85 -10.39 8.22
N ASP A 64 6.88 -9.82 8.94
CA ASP A 64 6.17 -8.59 8.51
C ASP A 64 7.15 -7.43 8.30
N GLN A 65 8.16 -7.30 9.17
CA GLN A 65 9.20 -6.30 9.00
C GLN A 65 10.02 -6.52 7.71
N GLN A 66 10.40 -7.76 7.40
CA GLN A 66 11.13 -8.07 6.17
C GLN A 66 10.27 -7.80 4.92
N ALA A 67 8.96 -8.05 5.00
CA ALA A 67 8.01 -7.73 3.94
C ALA A 67 7.91 -6.22 3.70
N ASP A 68 7.78 -5.43 4.78
CA ASP A 68 7.78 -3.96 4.69
C ASP A 68 9.09 -3.43 4.08
N GLU A 69 10.23 -3.97 4.51
CA GLU A 69 11.56 -3.60 4.02
C GLU A 69 11.76 -3.99 2.54
N TRP A 70 11.25 -5.16 2.13
CA TRP A 70 11.26 -5.62 0.74
C TRP A 70 10.34 -4.78 -0.15
N GLU A 71 9.12 -4.47 0.32
CA GLU A 71 8.19 -3.60 -0.39
C GLU A 71 8.75 -2.19 -0.56
N LEU A 72 9.38 -1.63 0.49
CA LEU A 72 10.05 -0.34 0.43
C LEU A 72 11.18 -0.33 -0.63
N PHE A 73 11.98 -1.40 -0.67
CA PHE A 73 13.01 -1.57 -1.68
C PHE A 73 12.43 -1.62 -3.10
N LEU A 74 11.38 -2.42 -3.33
CA LEU A 74 10.75 -2.52 -4.65
C LEU A 74 10.10 -1.19 -5.09
N ARG A 75 9.49 -0.45 -4.17
CA ARG A 75 8.90 0.87 -4.47
C ARG A 75 9.94 1.95 -4.80
N SER A 76 11.20 1.78 -4.37
CA SER A 76 12.28 2.73 -4.67
C SER A 76 12.59 2.84 -6.17
N PHE A 77 12.23 1.82 -6.95
CA PHE A 77 12.42 1.83 -8.40
C PHE A 77 11.43 2.71 -9.16
N LYS A 78 10.34 3.20 -8.54
CA LYS A 78 9.26 3.95 -9.18
C LYS A 78 9.73 5.08 -10.11
N GLY A 79 10.83 5.76 -9.76
CA GLY A 79 11.42 6.85 -10.53
C GLY A 79 12.57 6.46 -11.47
N CYS A 80 13.04 5.21 -11.41
CA CYS A 80 14.20 4.75 -12.17
C CYS A 80 13.90 4.70 -13.66
N GLN A 81 14.56 5.53 -14.47
CA GLN A 81 14.35 5.61 -15.93
C GLN A 81 15.42 4.88 -16.75
N LYS A 82 16.60 4.67 -16.16
CA LYS A 82 17.76 4.08 -16.85
C LYS A 82 18.07 2.65 -16.45
N LEU A 83 17.36 2.11 -15.46
CA LEU A 83 17.64 0.78 -14.90
C LEU A 83 17.30 -0.28 -15.94
N ARG A 84 18.31 -1.06 -16.33
CA ARG A 84 18.22 -2.08 -17.36
C ARG A 84 18.16 -3.48 -16.81
N ARG A 85 18.93 -3.72 -15.74
CA ARG A 85 19.13 -5.05 -15.19
C ARG A 85 19.01 -5.03 -13.67
N LEU A 86 18.14 -5.88 -13.16
CA LEU A 86 18.00 -6.22 -11.75
C LEU A 86 18.25 -7.71 -11.59
N ASP A 87 19.39 -8.06 -10.99
CA ASP A 87 19.75 -9.46 -10.74
C ASP A 87 19.49 -9.81 -9.27
N LEU A 88 18.58 -10.74 -9.05
CA LEU A 88 18.21 -11.28 -7.73
C LEU A 88 18.53 -12.78 -7.62
N SER A 89 19.33 -13.32 -8.54
CA SER A 89 19.62 -14.75 -8.61
C SER A 89 20.36 -15.29 -7.38
N GLY A 90 20.25 -16.61 -7.14
CA GLY A 90 20.96 -17.27 -6.04
C GLY A 90 20.44 -16.94 -4.62
N ASN A 91 19.37 -16.17 -4.51
CA ASN A 91 18.70 -15.90 -3.24
C ASN A 91 17.65 -16.98 -2.93
N THR A 92 18.10 -18.21 -2.64
CA THR A 92 17.24 -19.42 -2.54
C THR A 92 16.12 -19.36 -1.50
N ASN A 93 16.16 -18.39 -0.57
CA ASN A 93 15.18 -18.21 0.50
C ASN A 93 14.27 -16.98 0.27
N LEU A 94 14.27 -16.40 -0.93
CA LEU A 94 13.45 -15.24 -1.27
C LEU A 94 11.95 -15.61 -1.20
N GLY A 95 11.58 -16.74 -1.80
CA GLY A 95 10.33 -17.45 -1.54
C GLY A 95 9.04 -16.80 -2.07
N ALA A 96 7.90 -17.43 -1.76
CA ALA A 96 6.58 -17.04 -2.29
C ALA A 96 6.13 -15.64 -1.84
N ARG A 97 6.42 -15.27 -0.58
CA ARG A 97 6.01 -13.98 0.01
C ARG A 97 6.66 -12.80 -0.72
N ALA A 98 7.93 -12.93 -1.10
CA ALA A 98 8.62 -11.91 -1.89
C ALA A 98 8.01 -11.76 -3.29
N MET A 99 7.59 -12.87 -3.92
CA MET A 99 6.92 -12.87 -5.22
C MET A 99 5.51 -12.26 -5.14
N GLU A 100 4.76 -12.52 -4.07
CA GLU A 100 3.46 -11.87 -3.81
C GLU A 100 3.62 -10.35 -3.74
N ILE A 101 4.60 -9.86 -2.97
CA ILE A 101 4.89 -8.43 -2.84
C ILE A 101 5.39 -7.84 -4.17
N LEU A 102 6.22 -8.58 -4.92
CA LEU A 102 6.65 -8.17 -6.26
C LEU A 102 5.45 -7.98 -7.19
N ALA A 103 4.54 -8.96 -7.24
CA ALA A 103 3.31 -8.88 -8.02
C ALA A 103 2.43 -7.70 -7.55
N LYS A 104 2.27 -7.51 -6.24
CA LYS A 104 1.56 -6.37 -5.67
C LYS A 104 2.15 -5.05 -6.17
N VAL A 105 3.43 -4.80 -5.97
CA VAL A 105 4.06 -3.52 -6.37
C VAL A 105 3.97 -3.34 -7.89
N HIS A 106 4.25 -4.40 -8.66
CA HIS A 106 4.14 -4.38 -10.12
C HIS A 106 2.72 -4.02 -10.60
N CYS A 107 1.67 -4.62 -10.03
CA CYS A 107 0.28 -4.33 -10.40
C CYS A 107 -0.16 -2.89 -10.08
N HIS A 108 0.39 -2.26 -9.04
CA HIS A 108 0.07 -0.88 -8.67
C HIS A 108 0.94 0.16 -9.38
N GLU A 109 2.00 -0.24 -10.07
CA GLU A 109 2.74 0.68 -10.92
C GLU A 109 1.92 1.06 -12.16
N PRO A 110 2.01 2.33 -12.61
CA PRO A 110 1.38 2.75 -13.85
C PRO A 110 1.84 1.89 -15.03
N ARG A 111 0.91 1.60 -15.94
CA ARG A 111 1.26 0.94 -17.21
C ARG A 111 2.26 1.78 -18.01
N ILE A 112 3.13 1.08 -18.71
CA ILE A 112 4.19 1.67 -19.53
C ILE A 112 3.76 1.62 -20.99
N ASP A 113 4.13 2.66 -21.75
CA ASP A 113 3.98 2.68 -23.20
C ASP A 113 5.18 1.96 -23.86
N PRO A 114 4.99 0.74 -24.42
CA PRO A 114 6.08 0.00 -25.05
C PRO A 114 6.59 0.70 -26.32
N LEU A 115 7.79 0.35 -26.75
CA LEU A 115 8.24 0.65 -28.11
C LEU A 115 7.51 -0.24 -29.10
N LEU A 116 7.16 0.34 -30.25
CA LEU A 116 6.67 -0.44 -31.38
C LEU A 116 7.84 -1.30 -31.88
N VAL A 117 7.60 -2.60 -31.97
CA VAL A 117 8.54 -3.55 -32.57
C VAL A 117 8.48 -3.33 -34.08
N ALA A 118 9.34 -2.45 -34.61
CA ALA A 118 9.46 -2.30 -36.05
C ALA A 118 10.09 -3.57 -36.63
N GLY A 119 9.33 -4.31 -37.44
CA GLY A 119 9.86 -5.41 -38.25
C GLY A 119 11.03 -4.90 -39.08
N ASP A 120 12.14 -5.62 -39.04
CA ASP A 120 13.43 -5.36 -39.72
C ASP A 120 14.45 -4.42 -39.05
N ALA A 121 14.19 -3.89 -37.86
CA ALA A 121 15.26 -3.30 -37.05
C ALA A 121 16.04 -4.40 -36.30
N SER A 122 16.85 -5.17 -37.04
CA SER A 122 18.12 -5.62 -36.48
C SER A 122 18.76 -4.41 -35.82
N VAL A 123 19.08 -4.50 -34.52
CA VAL A 123 19.81 -3.50 -33.75
C VAL A 123 21.25 -3.43 -34.30
N HIS A 124 21.39 -3.00 -35.56
CA HIS A 124 22.61 -2.53 -36.12
C HIS A 124 22.74 -1.09 -35.68
N SER A 125 23.65 -0.91 -34.72
CA SER A 125 24.36 0.34 -34.44
C SER A 125 23.57 1.59 -34.77
N LEU A 126 22.97 2.20 -33.75
CA LEU A 126 22.59 3.61 -33.76
C LEU A 126 23.86 4.45 -33.98
N ASN A 127 24.36 4.46 -35.21
CA ASN A 127 25.22 5.49 -35.74
C ASN A 127 24.32 6.67 -36.10
N MET A 128 24.76 7.85 -35.68
CA MET A 128 24.22 9.12 -36.15
C MET A 128 24.03 9.10 -37.66
N GLU A 129 22.78 9.24 -38.11
CA GLU A 129 22.32 10.03 -39.25
C GLU A 129 20.84 9.69 -39.52
N GLU A 130 19.93 10.22 -38.71
CA GLU A 130 18.57 10.49 -39.21
C GLU A 130 18.57 11.89 -39.81
N ALA A 131 19.26 11.99 -40.96
CA ALA A 131 18.95 12.97 -41.97
C ALA A 131 18.17 12.24 -43.08
N GLN A 132 17.01 12.80 -43.44
CA GLN A 132 16.23 12.53 -44.65
C GLN A 132 15.43 11.22 -44.72
N GLU A 133 14.16 11.32 -44.31
CA GLU A 133 13.04 10.97 -45.20
C GLU A 133 11.77 11.75 -44.82
N ILE A 134 11.77 13.05 -45.16
CA ILE A 134 10.54 13.79 -45.47
C ILE A 134 10.79 14.41 -46.83
N ALA A 135 10.46 13.66 -47.88
CA ALA A 135 10.26 14.25 -49.19
C ALA A 135 8.84 14.85 -49.20
N GLU A 136 8.73 16.13 -48.85
CA GLU A 136 7.97 17.13 -49.60
C GLU A 136 8.32 18.56 -49.09
N SER A 137 8.67 19.41 -50.07
CA SER A 137 9.34 20.72 -50.04
C SER A 137 8.71 21.85 -49.17
N PRO A 138 9.48 22.91 -48.83
CA PRO A 138 9.32 23.75 -47.63
C PRO A 138 8.79 25.16 -47.90
N THR A 139 8.34 25.86 -46.86
CA THR A 139 8.59 27.30 -46.63
C THR A 139 8.01 27.71 -45.27
N GLY A 140 8.87 28.14 -44.35
CA GLY A 140 8.43 28.74 -43.09
C GLY A 140 9.46 28.60 -41.98
N ALA A 141 10.21 29.67 -41.75
CA ALA A 141 11.16 29.81 -40.65
C ALA A 141 10.52 29.49 -39.29
N GLY A 142 11.22 28.71 -38.46
CA GLY A 142 10.79 28.39 -37.11
C GLY A 142 11.77 27.47 -36.39
N PHE A 143 13.01 27.93 -36.19
CA PHE A 143 14.06 27.17 -35.50
C PHE A 143 14.04 27.33 -33.97
N ASP A 144 12.90 27.72 -33.37
CA ASP A 144 12.87 28.16 -31.96
C ASP A 144 11.67 27.65 -31.13
N ASP A 145 10.98 26.58 -31.54
CA ASP A 145 9.76 26.10 -30.85
C ASP A 145 9.80 24.64 -30.35
N THR A 146 10.93 23.95 -30.50
CA THR A 146 11.06 22.54 -30.08
C THR A 146 11.31 22.35 -28.58
N MET A 147 11.67 23.39 -27.83
CA MET A 147 11.73 23.30 -26.35
C MET A 147 10.40 23.63 -25.65
N ALA A 148 9.45 24.29 -26.33
CA ALA A 148 8.14 24.65 -25.76
C ALA A 148 7.12 23.51 -25.85
N LYS A 149 7.28 22.60 -26.82
CA LYS A 149 6.61 21.29 -26.80
C LYS A 149 7.36 20.40 -25.84
N GLY A 150 7.03 20.50 -24.55
CA GLY A 150 7.45 19.52 -23.55
C GLY A 150 7.11 18.12 -24.06
N GLY A 151 8.10 17.46 -24.67
CA GLY A 151 7.96 16.11 -25.15
C GLY A 151 7.54 15.29 -23.96
N PHE A 152 6.32 14.76 -23.99
CA PHE A 152 5.86 13.82 -22.99
C PHE A 152 6.88 12.68 -22.99
N MET A 153 7.83 12.69 -22.04
CA MET A 153 8.75 11.57 -21.86
C MET A 153 7.86 10.37 -21.55
N LYS A 154 7.79 9.43 -22.50
CA LYS A 154 7.04 8.19 -22.34
C LYS A 154 7.45 7.58 -21.01
N ARG A 155 6.47 7.28 -20.17
CA ARG A 155 6.68 6.93 -18.76
C ARG A 155 7.23 5.50 -18.66
N ARG A 156 8.52 5.35 -18.89
CA ARG A 156 9.26 4.07 -18.81
C ARG A 156 10.11 4.05 -17.56
N CYS A 157 9.45 4.00 -16.43
CA CYS A 157 10.10 3.96 -15.13
C CYS A 157 9.40 2.99 -14.19
N GLY A 158 10.02 2.67 -13.07
CA GLY A 158 9.51 1.63 -12.17
C GLY A 158 10.04 0.25 -12.50
N LEU A 159 9.56 -0.73 -11.74
CA LEU A 159 9.83 -2.15 -11.95
C LEU A 159 9.37 -2.63 -13.34
N ARG A 160 8.20 -2.19 -13.80
CA ARG A 160 7.69 -2.49 -15.15
C ARG A 160 8.65 -2.03 -16.25
N GLY A 161 9.48 -1.02 -15.96
CA GLY A 161 10.38 -0.38 -16.91
C GLY A 161 11.73 -1.09 -17.03
N ILE A 162 11.99 -2.11 -16.22
CA ILE A 162 13.26 -2.84 -16.19
C ILE A 162 13.22 -3.95 -17.26
N PRO A 163 14.02 -3.86 -18.34
CA PRO A 163 14.13 -4.86 -19.39
C PRO A 163 14.51 -6.26 -18.89
N TYR A 164 15.47 -6.36 -17.96
CA TYR A 164 16.02 -7.63 -17.49
C TYR A 164 15.88 -7.77 -15.98
N ILE A 165 15.06 -8.71 -15.53
CA ILE A 165 14.92 -9.10 -14.13
C ILE A 165 15.24 -10.59 -14.03
N THR A 166 16.29 -10.94 -13.28
CA THR A 166 16.75 -12.32 -13.13
C THR A 166 16.33 -12.86 -11.76
N LEU A 167 15.52 -13.91 -11.77
CA LEU A 167 14.91 -14.60 -10.63
C LEU A 167 15.25 -16.11 -10.64
N THR A 168 16.49 -16.46 -10.99
CA THR A 168 16.97 -17.85 -10.98
C THR A 168 17.45 -18.26 -9.59
N ASN A 169 17.16 -19.48 -9.15
CA ASN A 169 17.52 -19.99 -7.81
C ASN A 169 17.02 -19.08 -6.66
N VAL A 170 15.75 -18.69 -6.69
CA VAL A 170 15.12 -17.81 -5.69
C VAL A 170 14.22 -18.54 -4.69
N GLY A 171 14.14 -19.87 -4.77
CA GLY A 171 13.23 -20.67 -3.94
C GLY A 171 11.79 -20.56 -4.44
N LEU A 172 11.62 -20.60 -5.76
CA LEU A 172 10.33 -20.49 -6.43
C LEU A 172 9.47 -21.72 -6.12
N THR A 173 8.35 -21.49 -5.44
CA THR A 173 7.33 -22.51 -5.13
C THR A 173 6.10 -22.34 -6.03
N ASP A 174 5.14 -23.25 -5.99
CA ASP A 174 3.84 -23.10 -6.68
C ASP A 174 3.11 -21.78 -6.34
N ALA A 175 3.19 -21.33 -5.08
CA ALA A 175 2.63 -20.04 -4.68
C ALA A 175 3.43 -18.86 -5.26
N GLY A 176 4.75 -18.96 -5.33
CA GLY A 176 5.58 -17.97 -6.00
C GLY A 176 5.32 -17.92 -7.51
N ALA A 177 5.16 -19.08 -8.15
CA ALA A 177 4.85 -19.21 -9.57
C ALA A 177 3.48 -18.61 -9.92
N LEU A 178 2.48 -18.80 -9.04
CA LEU A 178 1.18 -18.13 -9.19
C LEU A 178 1.37 -16.60 -9.28
N TRP A 179 2.11 -16.01 -8.35
CA TRP A 179 2.32 -14.55 -8.32
C TRP A 179 3.17 -14.04 -9.47
N LEU A 180 4.25 -14.76 -9.79
CA LEU A 180 5.09 -14.45 -10.94
C LEU A 180 4.30 -14.52 -12.25
N SER A 181 3.29 -15.39 -12.37
CA SER A 181 2.42 -15.44 -13.56
C SER A 181 1.67 -14.13 -13.81
N TYR A 182 1.32 -13.36 -12.76
CA TYR A 182 0.67 -12.04 -12.94
C TYR A 182 1.68 -10.97 -13.38
N VAL A 183 2.93 -11.07 -12.93
CA VAL A 183 4.02 -10.19 -13.38
C VAL A 183 4.35 -10.47 -14.84
N LEU A 184 4.52 -11.75 -15.19
CA LEU A 184 4.84 -12.18 -16.55
C LEU A 184 3.80 -11.65 -17.53
N GLU A 185 2.51 -11.90 -17.32
CA GLU A 185 1.44 -11.51 -18.25
C GLU A 185 1.50 -10.04 -18.70
N ASP A 186 1.97 -9.14 -17.83
CA ASP A 186 1.89 -7.68 -18.00
C ASP A 186 3.28 -7.01 -18.20
N HIS A 187 4.38 -7.77 -18.10
CA HIS A 187 5.74 -7.24 -18.24
C HIS A 187 6.24 -7.36 -19.68
N TYR A 188 6.65 -6.24 -20.28
CA TYR A 188 7.10 -6.17 -21.67
C TYR A 188 8.45 -6.83 -21.92
N TYR A 189 8.73 -7.20 -23.17
CA TYR A 189 10.02 -7.75 -23.56
C TYR A 189 11.11 -6.67 -23.60
N PRO A 190 12.41 -7.05 -23.49
CA PRO A 190 13.51 -6.09 -23.58
C PRO A 190 13.48 -5.23 -24.85
N VAL A 191 13.12 -5.81 -26.00
CA VAL A 191 12.99 -5.08 -27.28
C VAL A 191 11.94 -3.95 -27.24
N GLN A 192 10.95 -4.05 -26.36
CA GLN A 192 9.91 -3.04 -26.17
C GLN A 192 10.26 -2.01 -25.10
N LEU A 193 11.22 -2.32 -24.22
CA LEU A 193 11.59 -1.50 -23.07
C LEU A 193 12.91 -0.73 -23.27
N ILE A 194 13.79 -1.20 -24.16
CA ILE A 194 15.09 -0.56 -24.42
C ILE A 194 14.97 0.55 -25.47
N ASP A 195 15.21 1.80 -25.07
CA ASP A 195 15.26 3.01 -25.89
C ASP A 195 16.63 3.71 -25.84
N ALA A 196 16.77 4.85 -26.51
CA ALA A 196 18.03 5.61 -26.54
C ALA A 196 18.54 6.04 -25.15
N VAL A 197 17.67 6.15 -24.14
CA VAL A 197 18.03 6.60 -22.78
C VAL A 197 18.61 5.46 -21.96
N ASN A 198 18.11 4.24 -22.18
CA ASN A 198 18.58 3.01 -21.54
C ASN A 198 19.23 2.00 -22.55
N ALA A 199 19.68 2.45 -23.72
CA ALA A 199 20.50 1.65 -24.64
C ALA A 199 21.99 1.83 -24.35
N ALA A 200 22.78 0.75 -24.48
CA ALA A 200 24.22 0.82 -24.30
C ALA A 200 24.84 1.32 -25.61
N PRO A 201 25.87 2.19 -25.56
CA PRO A 201 26.68 2.43 -26.74
C PRO A 201 27.23 1.09 -27.24
N ALA A 202 27.21 0.85 -28.56
CA ALA A 202 27.71 -0.39 -29.17
C ALA A 202 29.19 -0.68 -28.81
N SER A 203 29.92 0.34 -28.35
CA SER A 203 31.31 0.27 -27.88
C SER A 203 31.48 -0.13 -26.42
N SER A 204 30.40 -0.34 -25.65
CA SER A 204 30.53 -0.66 -24.23
C SER A 204 31.04 -2.10 -24.03
N GLY A 205 32.29 -2.27 -23.61
CA GLY A 205 32.89 -3.58 -23.31
C GLY A 205 32.40 -4.25 -22.01
N ILE A 206 31.35 -3.72 -21.39
CA ILE A 206 30.78 -4.24 -20.14
C ILE A 206 29.86 -5.41 -20.50
N ARG A 207 30.26 -6.63 -20.11
CA ARG A 207 29.50 -7.87 -20.39
C ARG A 207 28.05 -7.80 -19.92
N THR A 208 27.76 -7.06 -18.85
CA THR A 208 26.39 -6.83 -18.33
C THR A 208 25.48 -6.07 -19.30
N TYR A 209 26.06 -5.35 -20.27
CA TYR A 209 25.33 -4.64 -21.33
C TYR A 209 25.22 -5.43 -22.63
N ALA A 210 25.80 -6.64 -22.70
CA ALA A 210 25.55 -7.53 -23.83
C ALA A 210 24.05 -7.89 -23.83
N GLN A 211 23.39 -7.63 -24.96
CA GLN A 211 22.03 -8.08 -25.17
C GLN A 211 22.06 -9.60 -25.29
N ASP A 212 21.62 -10.30 -24.25
CA ASP A 212 21.42 -11.74 -24.30
C ASP A 212 20.25 -11.99 -25.25
N SER A 213 20.55 -12.33 -26.51
CA SER A 213 19.56 -12.50 -27.58
C SER A 213 18.53 -13.61 -27.31
N SER A 214 18.75 -14.41 -26.27
CA SER A 214 17.85 -15.49 -25.82
C SER A 214 17.06 -15.16 -24.56
N SER A 215 17.30 -14.02 -23.89
CA SER A 215 16.56 -13.68 -22.66
C SER A 215 15.18 -13.13 -23.00
N THR A 216 14.17 -13.62 -22.28
CA THR A 216 12.78 -13.15 -22.36
C THR A 216 12.55 -11.89 -21.52
N GLY A 217 13.60 -11.37 -20.87
CA GLY A 217 13.57 -10.21 -19.97
C GLY A 217 13.16 -10.53 -18.54
N LEU A 218 12.44 -11.62 -18.32
CA LEU A 218 12.15 -12.17 -16.99
C LEU A 218 12.65 -13.60 -16.96
N ASP A 219 13.78 -13.83 -16.32
CA ASP A 219 14.40 -15.16 -16.27
C ASP A 219 14.06 -15.82 -14.92
N TRP A 220 13.56 -17.05 -14.94
CA TRP A 220 13.33 -17.87 -13.74
C TRP A 220 13.91 -19.28 -13.94
N ASP A 221 14.19 -19.97 -12.84
CA ASP A 221 14.70 -21.35 -12.91
C ASP A 221 13.55 -22.37 -13.00
N ALA A 222 13.52 -23.13 -14.10
CA ALA A 222 12.54 -24.18 -14.33
C ALA A 222 12.86 -25.48 -13.57
N GLN A 223 14.09 -25.64 -13.08
CA GLN A 223 14.57 -26.82 -12.36
C GLN A 223 14.52 -26.67 -10.82
N GLU A 224 13.88 -25.62 -10.31
CA GLU A 224 13.65 -25.42 -8.88
C GLU A 224 12.92 -26.60 -8.24
N SER A 225 13.52 -27.21 -7.22
CA SER A 225 12.96 -28.42 -6.59
C SER A 225 11.62 -28.20 -5.89
N ALA A 226 11.33 -26.97 -5.49
CA ALA A 226 10.09 -26.59 -4.80
C ALA A 226 8.97 -26.19 -5.77
N LEU A 227 9.27 -26.07 -7.06
CA LEU A 227 8.30 -25.74 -8.11
C LEU A 227 7.58 -27.01 -8.56
N GLY A 228 6.26 -27.05 -8.39
CA GLY A 228 5.43 -28.14 -8.84
C GLY A 228 5.23 -28.13 -10.35
N LYS A 229 4.74 -29.27 -10.89
CA LYS A 229 4.44 -29.41 -12.32
C LYS A 229 3.34 -28.44 -12.78
N ASP A 230 2.36 -28.16 -11.93
CA ASP A 230 1.27 -27.24 -12.24
C ASP A 230 1.78 -25.78 -12.25
N GLY A 231 2.67 -25.39 -11.33
CA GLY A 231 3.31 -24.09 -11.31
C GLY A 231 4.20 -23.86 -12.55
N LEU A 232 5.04 -24.83 -12.90
CA LEU A 232 5.87 -24.77 -14.11
C LEU A 232 5.02 -24.69 -15.39
N LEU A 233 3.94 -25.48 -15.47
CA LEU A 233 3.01 -25.44 -16.60
C LEU A 233 2.36 -24.05 -16.74
N LEU A 234 1.94 -23.45 -15.62
CA LEU A 234 1.36 -22.10 -15.61
C LEU A 234 2.37 -21.08 -16.16
N LEU A 235 3.59 -21.04 -15.63
CA LEU A 235 4.61 -20.08 -16.08
C LEU A 235 4.92 -20.23 -17.58
N ASN A 236 5.11 -21.46 -18.06
CA ASN A 236 5.38 -21.71 -19.48
C ASN A 236 4.23 -21.28 -20.39
N LYS A 237 2.98 -21.51 -19.98
CA LYS A 237 1.81 -21.06 -20.76
C LYS A 237 1.64 -19.55 -20.73
N THR A 238 1.85 -18.92 -19.57
CA THR A 238 1.84 -17.47 -19.44
C THR A 238 2.90 -16.83 -20.33
N GLU A 239 4.11 -17.39 -20.38
CA GLU A 239 5.17 -16.90 -21.25
C GLU A 239 4.84 -17.07 -22.73
N ALA A 240 4.29 -18.23 -23.11
CA ALA A 240 3.85 -18.46 -24.48
C ALA A 240 2.76 -17.47 -24.92
N LEU A 241 1.76 -17.21 -24.07
CA LEU A 241 0.73 -16.22 -24.34
C LEU A 241 1.32 -14.80 -24.41
N ARG A 242 2.18 -14.44 -23.46
CA ARG A 242 2.87 -13.14 -23.45
C ARG A 242 3.65 -12.92 -24.74
N LYS A 243 4.37 -13.94 -25.21
CA LYS A 243 5.09 -13.92 -26.48
C LYS A 243 4.16 -13.66 -27.65
N GLN A 244 3.04 -14.39 -27.71
CA GLN A 244 2.04 -14.24 -28.74
C GLN A 244 1.42 -12.83 -28.75
N ILE A 245 1.04 -12.31 -27.58
CA ILE A 245 0.41 -10.98 -27.47
C ILE A 245 1.38 -9.85 -27.80
N MET A 246 2.64 -9.96 -27.37
CA MET A 246 3.58 -8.84 -27.42
C MET A 246 4.47 -8.81 -28.67
N LEU A 247 4.73 -9.94 -29.32
CA LEU A 247 5.64 -10.03 -30.47
C LEU A 247 4.96 -10.41 -31.80
N ASP A 248 3.84 -11.13 -31.78
CA ASP A 248 3.17 -11.59 -33.01
C ASP A 248 2.17 -10.57 -33.60
N ASP A 249 2.14 -9.33 -33.09
CA ASP A 249 1.25 -8.23 -33.53
C ASP A 249 1.49 -7.78 -34.99
N SER A 250 2.46 -8.37 -35.69
CA SER A 250 2.72 -8.12 -37.10
C SER A 250 1.64 -8.68 -38.05
N SER A 251 0.60 -9.38 -37.57
CA SER A 251 -0.50 -9.91 -38.40
C SER A 251 -1.86 -9.23 -38.20
N MET A 252 -1.97 -8.20 -37.36
CA MET A 252 -3.27 -7.58 -36.99
C MET A 252 -3.51 -6.19 -37.62
N LEU A 253 -2.56 -5.65 -38.37
CA LEU A 253 -2.67 -4.32 -39.00
C LEU A 253 -3.07 -4.40 -40.48
N ASP A 254 -4.31 -4.82 -40.75
CA ASP A 254 -5.02 -4.41 -41.98
C ASP A 254 -6.52 -4.22 -41.72
N MET A 255 -6.86 -3.38 -40.74
CA MET A 255 -8.23 -2.86 -40.63
C MET A 255 -8.18 -1.35 -40.40
N SER A 256 -8.38 -0.63 -41.51
CA SER A 256 -8.51 0.82 -41.58
C SER A 256 -9.60 1.36 -40.63
N PRO A 257 -9.47 2.62 -40.17
CA PRO A 257 -10.39 3.20 -39.21
C PRO A 257 -11.64 3.73 -39.92
N ILE A 258 -12.79 3.06 -39.75
CA ILE A 258 -14.09 3.68 -40.03
C ILE A 258 -14.61 4.34 -38.76
N SER A 259 -14.63 5.67 -38.81
CA SER A 259 -15.34 6.61 -37.95
C SER A 259 -16.78 6.19 -37.63
N MET A 260 -17.19 6.20 -36.36
CA MET A 260 -18.56 6.56 -35.95
C MET A 260 -18.65 7.00 -34.47
N ASN A 261 -18.80 8.31 -34.31
CA ASN A 261 -19.70 9.08 -33.44
C ASN A 261 -20.13 8.60 -32.03
N GLN A 262 -19.89 9.53 -31.10
CA GLN A 262 -20.51 9.67 -29.79
C GLN A 262 -22.05 9.70 -29.87
N THR A 263 -22.73 8.97 -28.98
CA THR A 263 -23.94 9.46 -28.29
C THR A 263 -23.99 8.93 -26.86
N SER A 264 -24.37 9.83 -25.96
CA SER A 264 -24.45 9.67 -24.51
C SER A 264 -25.85 9.22 -24.04
N ARG A 265 -25.90 8.32 -23.04
CA ARG A 265 -26.78 8.30 -21.82
C ARG A 265 -27.34 6.91 -21.45
N ALA A 266 -27.05 6.50 -20.21
CA ALA A 266 -28.00 6.11 -19.15
C ALA A 266 -27.58 4.88 -18.33
N ARG A 267 -27.70 5.03 -16.99
CA ARG A 267 -27.46 4.04 -15.92
C ARG A 267 -28.61 3.02 -15.83
N MET A 268 -28.29 1.76 -15.52
CA MET A 268 -28.82 0.91 -14.41
C MET A 268 -28.83 -0.59 -14.77
N GLY A 269 -28.05 -1.36 -14.02
CA GLY A 269 -28.52 -2.52 -13.26
C GLY A 269 -29.04 -3.77 -13.99
N HIS A 270 -28.27 -4.85 -13.81
CA HIS A 270 -28.66 -6.26 -13.81
C HIS A 270 -28.87 -6.99 -15.16
N ARG A 271 -28.03 -8.03 -15.32
CA ARG A 271 -28.10 -9.20 -16.22
C ARG A 271 -27.69 -9.00 -17.70
N ARG A 272 -26.52 -9.54 -18.03
CA ARG A 272 -26.25 -10.33 -19.24
C ARG A 272 -25.31 -11.47 -18.80
N ALA A 273 -25.64 -12.77 -18.87
CA ALA A 273 -26.24 -13.54 -19.96
C ALA A 273 -25.48 -13.36 -21.27
N SER A 274 -24.66 -14.38 -21.58
CA SER A 274 -24.42 -14.94 -22.92
C SER A 274 -24.64 -13.96 -24.08
N VAL A 275 -23.53 -13.46 -24.62
CA VAL A 275 -23.39 -13.20 -26.05
C VAL A 275 -22.25 -14.09 -26.54
N ARG A 276 -22.60 -15.34 -26.82
CA ARG A 276 -21.96 -16.09 -27.90
C ARG A 276 -22.37 -15.42 -29.22
N SER A 277 -21.53 -15.59 -30.24
CA SER A 277 -21.66 -15.14 -31.63
C SER A 277 -21.48 -13.63 -31.79
N ILE A 278 -20.46 -13.15 -32.50
CA ILE A 278 -20.05 -13.55 -33.86
C ILE A 278 -18.51 -13.57 -33.95
N ALA A 279 -18.03 -14.60 -34.64
CA ALA A 279 -16.66 -14.99 -34.93
C ALA A 279 -15.63 -13.86 -35.14
N THR A 280 -14.50 -13.96 -34.44
CA THR A 280 -13.17 -13.80 -35.04
C THR A 280 -12.31 -15.01 -34.64
N ALA A 281 -11.42 -15.43 -35.53
CA ALA A 281 -10.70 -16.69 -35.48
C ALA A 281 -9.72 -16.79 -34.29
N ASP A 282 -10.22 -17.34 -33.19
CA ASP A 282 -9.75 -18.58 -32.56
C ASP A 282 -8.31 -18.69 -32.01
N GLY A 283 -7.71 -17.60 -31.54
CA GLY A 283 -6.39 -17.65 -30.86
C GLY A 283 -6.37 -17.06 -29.44
N GLY A 284 -6.79 -15.80 -29.29
CA GLY A 284 -6.49 -15.02 -28.07
C GLY A 284 -7.38 -15.33 -26.85
N GLU A 285 -8.70 -15.43 -27.05
CA GLU A 285 -9.65 -15.60 -25.92
C GLU A 285 -9.52 -16.98 -25.25
N HIS A 286 -9.16 -18.02 -26.02
CA HIS A 286 -8.90 -19.35 -25.49
C HIS A 286 -7.66 -19.39 -24.59
N GLY A 287 -6.60 -18.65 -24.94
CA GLY A 287 -5.36 -18.59 -24.16
C GLY A 287 -5.55 -17.94 -22.79
N ILE A 288 -6.24 -16.80 -22.72
CA ILE A 288 -6.52 -16.10 -21.44
C ILE A 288 -7.39 -16.97 -20.53
N SER A 289 -8.44 -17.58 -21.09
CA SER A 289 -9.32 -18.50 -20.35
C SER A 289 -8.56 -19.72 -19.80
N GLU A 290 -7.61 -20.24 -20.58
CA GLU A 290 -6.79 -21.38 -20.17
C GLU A 290 -5.83 -21.03 -19.02
N ILE A 291 -5.16 -19.87 -19.10
CA ILE A 291 -4.30 -19.40 -18.00
C ILE A 291 -5.11 -19.19 -16.73
N GLU A 292 -6.30 -18.59 -16.82
CA GLU A 292 -7.14 -18.37 -15.65
C GLU A 292 -7.62 -19.70 -15.05
N SER A 293 -7.94 -20.68 -15.90
CA SER A 293 -8.25 -22.04 -15.44
C SER A 293 -7.08 -22.69 -14.70
N LEU A 294 -5.85 -22.53 -15.21
CA LEU A 294 -4.64 -23.02 -14.56
C LEU A 294 -4.36 -22.30 -13.24
N ARG A 295 -4.53 -20.97 -13.18
CA ARG A 295 -4.44 -20.20 -11.94
C ARG A 295 -5.43 -20.70 -10.90
N MET A 296 -6.70 -20.88 -11.29
CA MET A 296 -7.75 -21.42 -10.40
C MET A 296 -7.42 -22.83 -9.90
N LYS A 297 -6.88 -23.69 -10.78
CA LYS A 297 -6.42 -25.03 -10.40
C LYS A 297 -5.28 -24.96 -9.38
N LEU A 298 -4.26 -24.12 -9.65
CA LEU A 298 -3.09 -23.95 -8.80
C LEU A 298 -3.45 -23.33 -7.45
N GLN A 299 -4.29 -22.29 -7.44
CA GLN A 299 -4.82 -21.67 -6.23
C GLN A 299 -5.56 -22.69 -5.35
N ARG A 300 -6.42 -23.53 -5.95
CA ARG A 300 -7.10 -24.61 -5.23
C ARG A 300 -6.10 -25.60 -4.62
N HIS A 301 -5.05 -25.94 -5.36
CA HIS A 301 -3.99 -26.84 -4.90
C HIS A 301 -3.21 -26.24 -3.72
N ILE A 302 -2.80 -24.97 -3.82
CA ILE A 302 -2.11 -24.24 -2.75
C ILE A 302 -2.99 -24.19 -1.49
N ILE A 303 -4.27 -23.83 -1.63
CA ILE A 303 -5.22 -23.80 -0.52
C ILE A 303 -5.38 -25.19 0.11
N ALA A 304 -5.41 -26.25 -0.69
CA ALA A 304 -5.57 -27.62 -0.18
C ALA A 304 -4.35 -28.12 0.60
N ASN A 305 -3.14 -27.80 0.13
CA ASN A 305 -1.90 -28.38 0.68
C ASN A 305 -1.26 -27.52 1.77
N ALA A 306 -1.21 -26.21 1.57
CA ALA A 306 -0.49 -25.29 2.44
C ALA A 306 -1.43 -24.30 3.16
N GLY A 307 -2.70 -24.25 2.77
CA GLY A 307 -3.71 -23.40 3.37
C GLY A 307 -3.62 -21.95 2.91
N VAL A 308 -4.59 -21.16 3.37
CA VAL A 308 -4.72 -19.73 3.04
C VAL A 308 -3.69 -18.83 3.71
N SER A 309 -2.96 -19.35 4.69
CA SER A 309 -1.95 -18.57 5.42
C SER A 309 -0.67 -18.33 4.63
N GLN A 310 -0.44 -19.06 3.53
CA GLN A 310 0.71 -18.86 2.64
C GLN A 310 0.63 -17.58 1.82
N VAL A 311 -0.58 -17.05 1.64
CA VAL A 311 -0.85 -15.87 0.84
C VAL A 311 -1.45 -14.81 1.74
N GLU A 312 -0.80 -13.66 1.83
CA GLU A 312 -1.22 -12.60 2.75
C GLU A 312 -2.58 -12.03 2.36
N LEU A 313 -2.79 -11.79 1.06
CA LEU A 313 -4.05 -11.29 0.53
C LEU A 313 -5.23 -12.20 0.92
N TRP A 314 -5.07 -13.51 0.77
CA TRP A 314 -6.13 -14.48 1.08
C TRP A 314 -6.42 -14.53 2.57
N ARG A 315 -5.38 -14.59 3.40
CA ARG A 315 -5.51 -14.58 4.86
C ARG A 315 -6.20 -13.30 5.34
N ALA A 316 -5.79 -12.15 4.82
CA ALA A 316 -6.36 -10.85 5.21
C ALA A 316 -7.81 -10.70 4.70
N GLY A 317 -8.08 -11.13 3.46
CA GLY A 317 -9.41 -11.08 2.85
C GLY A 317 -10.42 -11.93 3.62
N LEU A 318 -10.01 -13.14 4.03
CA LEU A 318 -10.85 -13.97 4.89
C LEU A 318 -11.10 -13.35 6.25
N ARG A 319 -10.12 -12.68 6.86
CA ARG A 319 -10.34 -11.93 8.11
C ARG A 319 -11.34 -10.80 7.92
N ILE A 320 -11.22 -10.02 6.85
CA ILE A 320 -12.17 -8.95 6.50
C ILE A 320 -13.59 -9.51 6.35
N VAL A 321 -13.74 -10.58 5.56
CA VAL A 321 -15.03 -11.23 5.32
C VAL A 321 -15.63 -11.81 6.60
N VAL A 322 -14.84 -12.49 7.43
CA VAL A 322 -15.29 -13.06 8.70
C VAL A 322 -15.71 -11.97 9.68
N SER A 323 -14.87 -10.94 9.88
CA SER A 323 -15.19 -9.81 10.75
C SER A 323 -16.47 -9.11 10.31
N SER A 324 -16.60 -8.84 9.01
CA SER A 324 -17.79 -8.23 8.42
C SER A 324 -19.05 -9.09 8.59
N ALA A 325 -18.93 -10.42 8.43
CA ALA A 325 -20.03 -11.36 8.63
C ALA A 325 -20.44 -11.47 10.11
N VAL A 326 -19.49 -11.44 11.05
CA VAL A 326 -19.78 -11.42 12.50
C VAL A 326 -20.49 -10.13 12.86
N LEU A 327 -19.98 -8.98 12.41
CA LEU A 327 -20.63 -7.69 12.65
C LEU A 327 -22.06 -7.73 12.11
N SER A 328 -22.27 -8.22 10.89
CA SER A 328 -23.59 -8.36 10.24
C SER A 328 -24.62 -9.18 11.02
N ARG A 329 -24.16 -10.06 11.92
CA ARG A 329 -25.00 -10.91 12.77
C ARG A 329 -25.33 -10.29 14.12
N ILE A 330 -24.64 -9.23 14.52
CA ILE A 330 -24.96 -8.48 15.75
C ILE A 330 -26.29 -7.76 15.53
N ARG A 331 -27.38 -8.47 15.85
CA ARG A 331 -28.71 -7.86 15.94
C ARG A 331 -28.74 -7.05 17.20
N VAL A 332 -28.75 -5.74 17.05
CA VAL A 332 -29.17 -4.87 18.12
C VAL A 332 -30.62 -5.25 18.42
N HIS A 333 -30.85 -5.82 19.61
CA HIS A 333 -32.15 -6.40 19.97
C HIS A 333 -33.25 -5.37 19.69
N GLN A 334 -34.39 -5.82 19.18
CA GLN A 334 -35.61 -5.02 19.06
C GLN A 334 -36.20 -4.66 20.43
N GLY A 335 -35.36 -4.46 21.46
CA GLY A 335 -35.75 -3.61 22.57
C GLY A 335 -36.07 -2.26 21.96
N THR A 336 -37.29 -1.79 22.20
CA THR A 336 -37.77 -0.46 21.84
C THR A 336 -36.64 0.55 21.98
N TYR A 337 -35.99 0.89 20.86
CA TYR A 337 -35.06 2.00 20.87
C TYR A 337 -35.85 3.18 21.38
N TYR A 338 -35.36 3.84 22.41
CA TYR A 338 -35.99 5.03 22.91
C TYR A 338 -35.92 6.10 21.81
N THR A 339 -36.98 6.18 21.01
CA THR A 339 -37.24 7.22 20.02
C THR A 339 -38.00 8.39 20.63
N GLY A 340 -38.30 8.30 21.93
CA GLY A 340 -38.94 9.37 22.70
C GLY A 340 -38.02 10.58 22.91
N SER A 341 -38.64 11.71 23.22
CA SER A 341 -37.97 12.94 23.66
C SER A 341 -37.08 12.65 24.86
N SER A 342 -35.79 13.00 24.84
CA SER A 342 -34.81 12.71 25.91
C SER A 342 -35.41 12.54 27.32
N GLN A 343 -35.18 11.40 27.98
CA GLN A 343 -35.70 11.10 29.33
C GLN A 343 -35.25 12.08 30.43
N PHE A 344 -34.37 13.02 30.10
CA PHE A 344 -34.12 14.20 30.93
C PHE A 344 -35.36 15.11 30.90
N GLN A 345 -36.35 14.79 31.74
CA GLN A 345 -37.44 15.71 32.03
C GLN A 345 -36.84 17.01 32.56
N SER A 346 -37.03 18.07 31.80
CA SER A 346 -36.74 19.42 32.27
C SER A 346 -37.76 19.75 33.34
N THR A 347 -37.36 19.78 34.61
CA THR A 347 -38.10 20.49 35.66
C THR A 347 -37.97 21.99 35.37
N ALA A 348 -38.73 22.46 34.38
CA ALA A 348 -38.94 23.88 34.17
C ALA A 348 -39.87 24.37 35.27
N GLY A 349 -39.29 24.79 36.38
CA GLY A 349 -40.05 25.32 37.50
C GLY A 349 -39.37 25.07 38.82
N ASP A 350 -38.21 25.69 39.04
CA ASP A 350 -37.95 26.23 40.35
C ASP A 350 -37.13 27.50 40.23
N LYS A 351 -37.66 28.54 40.86
CA LYS A 351 -37.10 29.88 40.92
C LYS A 351 -35.70 29.76 41.50
N ALA A 352 -34.72 30.31 40.78
CA ALA A 352 -33.37 30.50 41.29
C ALA A 352 -33.45 31.19 42.67
N PRO A 353 -32.87 30.61 43.75
CA PRO A 353 -32.76 31.32 45.01
C PRO A 353 -31.84 32.52 44.78
N LYS A 354 -32.40 33.72 44.96
CA LYS A 354 -31.63 34.96 45.04
C LYS A 354 -30.68 34.83 46.24
N CYS A 355 -29.41 34.55 45.99
CA CYS A 355 -28.40 34.66 47.02
C CYS A 355 -27.86 36.09 47.00
N GLY A 356 -28.21 36.83 48.04
CA GLY A 356 -27.80 38.20 48.27
C GLY A 356 -26.31 38.31 48.59
N ILE A 357 -25.77 39.47 48.25
CA ILE A 357 -24.48 39.96 48.70
C ILE A 357 -24.52 40.07 50.23
N ALA A 358 -23.66 39.33 50.92
CA ALA A 358 -23.38 39.55 52.33
C ALA A 358 -21.87 39.53 52.58
N GLN A 359 -21.46 40.57 53.28
CA GLN A 359 -20.09 40.96 53.58
C GLN A 359 -19.40 40.00 54.55
N SER A 360 -18.08 40.10 54.55
CA SER A 360 -17.13 39.59 55.53
C SER A 360 -17.61 39.72 56.99
N ASN A 361 -17.38 38.68 57.79
CA ASN A 361 -16.58 38.77 59.03
C ASN A 361 -16.43 37.40 59.73
N GLY A 362 -15.18 37.11 60.10
CA GLY A 362 -14.80 36.74 61.47
C GLY A 362 -15.30 35.43 62.12
N HIS A 363 -14.31 34.58 62.40
CA HIS A 363 -14.11 33.77 63.62
C HIS A 363 -14.53 32.29 63.65
N GLN A 364 -13.48 31.48 63.82
CA GLN A 364 -13.27 30.37 64.77
C GLN A 364 -14.41 29.37 65.03
N GLY A 365 -14.08 28.09 64.85
CA GLY A 365 -14.73 26.98 65.54
C GLY A 365 -14.63 25.65 64.81
N THR A 366 -13.64 24.83 65.19
CA THR A 366 -13.68 23.35 65.17
C THR A 366 -15.05 22.82 65.64
N PRO A 367 -15.53 21.59 65.30
CA PRO A 367 -14.73 20.36 65.41
C PRO A 367 -15.19 19.10 64.61
N VAL A 368 -14.48 17.99 64.88
CA VAL A 368 -14.97 16.60 64.96
C VAL A 368 -15.26 15.81 63.66
N THR A 369 -14.35 14.87 63.44
CA THR A 369 -14.39 13.57 62.74
C THR A 369 -15.63 12.71 63.06
N ILE A 370 -16.09 11.90 62.08
CA ILE A 370 -16.22 10.42 62.17
C ILE A 370 -16.64 9.85 60.79
N ASP A 371 -15.81 8.90 60.35
CA ASP A 371 -15.99 7.70 59.49
C ASP A 371 -17.04 7.65 58.37
N GLY A 372 -16.51 7.42 57.15
CA GLY A 372 -17.29 6.97 56.00
C GLY A 372 -16.42 6.68 54.79
N ILE A 373 -15.96 5.43 54.70
CA ILE A 373 -15.16 4.81 53.62
C ILE A 373 -15.64 5.27 52.23
N ARG A 374 -14.76 5.95 51.47
CA ARG A 374 -14.92 6.13 50.02
C ARG A 374 -13.75 5.49 49.28
N GLN A 375 -14.15 4.58 48.38
CA GLN A 375 -13.30 3.82 47.47
C GLN A 375 -12.47 4.76 46.60
N GLY A 376 -11.16 4.51 46.58
CA GLY A 376 -10.17 5.25 45.82
C GLY A 376 -10.34 5.08 44.31
N THR A 377 -10.18 6.17 43.59
CA THR A 377 -10.08 6.22 42.14
C THR A 377 -8.66 5.87 41.68
N TYR A 378 -8.59 5.22 40.53
CA TYR A 378 -7.43 4.61 39.83
C TYR A 378 -6.17 5.50 39.65
N ALA A 379 -6.20 6.77 40.06
CA ALA A 379 -5.06 7.69 39.99
C ALA A 379 -4.05 7.50 41.16
N GLN A 380 -4.39 6.74 42.19
CA GLN A 380 -3.56 6.54 43.38
C GLN A 380 -2.48 5.44 43.24
N THR A 381 -2.40 4.75 42.09
CA THR A 381 -1.48 3.62 41.88
C THR A 381 -0.22 3.98 41.07
N LEU A 382 0.01 5.26 40.74
CA LEU A 382 1.13 5.67 39.87
C LEU A 382 2.20 6.55 40.55
N THR A 383 2.20 6.66 41.88
CA THR A 383 3.28 7.36 42.59
C THR A 383 3.70 6.60 43.85
N PHE A 384 4.61 5.63 43.69
CA PHE A 384 5.50 5.21 44.78
C PHE A 384 6.74 4.51 44.20
N ASN A 385 7.90 5.19 44.30
CA ASN A 385 9.12 4.68 44.95
C ASN A 385 10.36 5.47 44.50
N THR A 386 10.67 6.55 45.22
CA THR A 386 12.07 6.95 45.45
C THR A 386 12.23 7.25 46.95
N ASN A 387 12.83 6.30 47.65
CA ASN A 387 13.19 6.42 49.06
C ASN A 387 14.41 7.35 49.20
N ALA A 388 14.17 8.66 49.27
CA ALA A 388 15.18 9.63 49.68
C ALA A 388 14.88 10.13 51.10
N VAL A 389 15.83 9.91 52.00
CA VAL A 389 15.78 10.33 53.41
C VAL A 389 16.14 11.84 53.48
N PRO A 390 15.40 12.68 54.22
CA PRO A 390 15.72 14.10 54.33
C PRO A 390 16.91 14.31 55.28
N GLY A 391 18.05 14.83 54.79
CA GLY A 391 19.12 15.26 55.69
C GLY A 391 20.57 15.37 55.18
N GLU A 392 20.90 15.27 53.89
CA GLU A 392 22.30 15.43 53.43
C GLU A 392 22.48 16.52 52.35
N PRO A 393 23.64 17.23 52.34
CA PRO A 393 23.85 18.43 51.54
C PRO A 393 24.31 18.12 50.10
N GLU A 394 23.78 18.88 49.13
CA GLU A 394 24.22 18.91 47.73
C GLU A 394 25.64 19.47 47.59
N LEU A 395 26.53 18.69 46.96
CA LEU A 395 27.86 19.13 46.52
C LEU A 395 27.81 19.58 45.05
N ALA A 396 28.33 20.78 44.81
CA ALA A 396 28.54 21.41 43.51
C ALA A 396 29.84 20.95 42.83
N ILE A 397 29.82 20.77 41.50
CA ILE A 397 30.99 20.69 40.58
C ILE A 397 30.52 21.20 39.19
N THR A 398 30.62 22.50 38.87
CA THR A 398 31.68 23.26 38.15
C THR A 398 31.85 23.01 36.64
N ASP A 399 31.93 24.15 35.95
CA ASP A 399 32.20 24.48 34.53
C ASP A 399 33.36 23.75 33.80
N ILE A 400 33.33 23.76 32.45
CA ILE A 400 34.40 24.29 31.54
C ILE A 400 34.03 24.12 30.03
N THR A 401 33.78 25.28 29.38
CA THR A 401 34.01 25.81 28.01
C THR A 401 34.20 24.93 26.74
N ASN A 402 33.52 25.31 25.63
CA ASN A 402 34.12 26.02 24.47
C ASN A 402 33.12 26.30 23.32
N SER A 403 33.11 27.54 22.80
CA SER A 403 32.28 28.04 21.68
C SER A 403 33.02 28.00 20.32
N PRO A 404 32.30 28.16 19.18
CA PRO A 404 32.47 29.42 18.43
C PRO A 404 31.18 30.05 17.85
N THR A 405 31.28 31.36 17.65
CA THR A 405 30.39 32.44 17.18
C THR A 405 29.70 32.27 15.82
N THR A 406 28.43 32.69 15.67
CA THR A 406 27.88 33.93 15.02
C THR A 406 26.36 33.75 14.74
N PRO A 407 25.54 34.74 14.32
CA PRO A 407 25.47 36.18 14.60
C PRO A 407 24.12 36.62 15.21
N LYS A 408 24.08 37.85 15.73
CA LYS A 408 22.90 38.50 16.36
C LYS A 408 21.71 38.61 15.40
N MET A 409 20.60 37.96 15.74
CA MET A 409 19.26 38.39 15.33
C MET A 409 18.45 38.82 16.55
N VAL A 410 18.03 40.08 16.53
CA VAL A 410 17.07 40.66 17.47
C VAL A 410 15.73 39.95 17.26
N PHE A 411 15.38 39.04 18.16
CA PHE A 411 13.99 38.59 18.33
C PHE A 411 13.44 39.15 19.64
N LYS A 412 12.44 40.02 19.51
CA LYS A 412 11.63 40.49 20.64
C LYS A 412 10.90 39.29 21.25
N PRO A 413 11.05 38.99 22.55
CA PRO A 413 10.29 37.92 23.19
C PRO A 413 8.86 38.41 23.44
N HIS A 414 7.90 37.94 22.65
CA HIS A 414 6.49 38.03 23.02
C HIS A 414 6.13 36.90 23.98
N ARG A 415 5.78 37.32 25.20
CA ARG A 415 5.00 36.62 26.24
C ARG A 415 5.57 35.32 26.81
N LYS A 416 6.34 35.51 27.89
CA LYS A 416 6.36 34.62 29.06
C LYS A 416 4.97 34.56 29.70
N GLY A 417 4.61 33.37 30.20
CA GLY A 417 3.42 33.08 31.00
C GLY A 417 2.51 32.11 30.24
N ALA A 418 2.33 30.85 30.61
CA ALA A 418 2.49 30.11 31.86
C ALA A 418 3.09 28.75 31.48
N PHE A 419 3.92 28.06 32.24
CA PHE A 419 3.82 27.73 33.66
C PHE A 419 5.26 27.54 34.17
N SER A 420 5.61 28.22 35.26
CA SER A 420 6.90 28.01 35.95
C SER A 420 6.73 26.93 37.00
N GLU A 421 7.73 26.05 37.11
CA GLU A 421 7.98 25.16 38.23
C GLU A 421 7.82 25.92 39.55
N GLY A 422 7.05 25.36 40.48
CA GLY A 422 6.64 26.01 41.74
C GLY A 422 5.16 26.38 41.82
N SER A 423 4.36 26.03 40.81
CA SER A 423 2.91 26.26 40.81
C SER A 423 2.22 25.24 41.71
N ASP A 424 1.68 25.72 42.83
CA ASP A 424 0.79 25.03 43.75
C ASP A 424 -0.10 24.00 43.04
N ALA A 425 0.10 22.71 43.35
CA ALA A 425 -0.60 21.61 42.69
C ALA A 425 -2.12 21.78 42.80
N GLN A 426 -2.64 22.41 43.85
CA GLN A 426 -4.07 22.75 43.94
C GLN A 426 -4.50 23.83 42.95
N ALA A 427 -3.70 24.88 42.75
CA ALA A 427 -4.01 25.93 41.80
C ALA A 427 -3.92 25.44 40.34
N VAL A 428 -2.98 24.53 40.06
CA VAL A 428 -2.87 23.86 38.75
C VAL A 428 -4.04 22.91 38.54
N THR A 429 -4.43 22.13 39.55
CA THR A 429 -5.59 21.22 39.49
C THR A 429 -6.90 22.01 39.33
N GLN A 430 -7.09 23.13 40.03
CA GLN A 430 -8.27 24.00 39.84
C GLN A 430 -8.31 24.67 38.46
N LYS A 431 -7.15 25.07 37.91
CA LYS A 431 -7.09 25.59 36.53
C LYS A 431 -7.34 24.49 35.50
N LEU A 432 -6.84 23.28 35.72
CA LEU A 432 -7.12 22.12 34.87
C LEU A 432 -8.58 21.68 34.99
N GLU A 433 -9.18 21.71 36.17
CA GLU A 433 -10.62 21.45 36.36
C GLU A 433 -11.50 22.55 35.76
N GLY A 434 -11.01 23.80 35.68
CA GLY A 434 -11.67 24.89 34.95
C GLY A 434 -11.49 24.83 33.43
N LEU A 435 -10.41 24.21 32.94
CA LEU A 435 -10.12 24.01 31.50
C LEU A 435 -10.70 22.70 30.95
N VAL A 436 -10.83 21.66 31.78
CA VAL A 436 -11.70 20.54 31.52
C VAL A 436 -13.11 21.07 31.73
N VAL A 437 -13.70 21.59 30.65
CA VAL A 437 -15.12 21.87 30.56
C VAL A 437 -15.85 20.53 30.76
N ARG A 438 -16.01 20.10 32.02
CA ARG A 438 -17.08 19.20 32.45
C ARG A 438 -18.35 20.02 32.43
N ASP A 439 -18.74 20.44 31.23
CA ASP A 439 -20.09 20.88 30.99
C ASP A 439 -20.94 19.62 31.09
N ASN A 440 -21.29 19.28 32.32
CA ASN A 440 -22.13 18.15 32.67
C ASN A 440 -23.58 18.39 32.24
N ASP A 441 -23.88 19.48 31.51
CA ASP A 441 -25.20 19.70 30.93
C ASP A 441 -25.46 18.65 29.83
N PRO A 442 -26.27 17.62 30.12
CA PRO A 442 -26.57 16.57 29.15
C PRO A 442 -27.29 17.16 27.94
N LYS A 443 -27.98 18.30 28.10
CA LYS A 443 -28.73 18.98 27.05
C LYS A 443 -27.80 19.57 25.99
N ARG A 444 -26.62 20.05 26.37
CA ARG A 444 -25.63 20.55 25.40
C ARG A 444 -25.04 19.40 24.59
N PHE A 445 -24.71 18.27 25.22
CA PHE A 445 -24.25 17.08 24.51
C PHE A 445 -25.32 16.54 23.55
N VAL A 446 -26.58 16.44 23.99
CA VAL A 446 -27.70 16.03 23.13
C VAL A 446 -27.93 17.02 21.99
N ARG A 447 -27.80 18.34 22.24
CA ARG A 447 -27.89 19.37 21.20
C ARG A 447 -26.74 19.25 20.19
N TRP A 448 -25.51 19.05 20.66
CA TRP A 448 -24.34 18.82 19.81
C TRP A 448 -24.48 17.55 18.97
N GLN A 449 -24.96 16.44 19.56
CA GLN A 449 -25.26 15.22 18.82
C GLN A 449 -26.34 15.46 17.77
N ARG A 450 -27.44 16.16 18.10
CA ARG A 450 -28.51 16.47 17.15
C ARG A 450 -28.02 17.38 16.02
N ASP A 451 -27.18 18.37 16.34
CA ASP A 451 -26.59 19.27 15.34
C ASP A 451 -25.60 18.52 14.44
N MET A 452 -24.81 17.59 15.00
CA MET A 452 -23.93 16.72 14.23
C MET A 452 -24.71 15.76 13.32
N ILE A 453 -25.79 15.16 13.82
CA ILE A 453 -26.73 14.34 13.07
C ILE A 453 -27.29 15.14 11.89
N ASN A 454 -27.75 16.36 12.13
CA ASN A 454 -28.29 17.22 11.07
C ASN A 454 -27.22 17.62 10.04
N ARG A 455 -25.99 17.95 10.48
CA ARG A 455 -24.87 18.31 9.59
C ARG A 455 -24.42 17.14 8.69
N GLN A 456 -24.55 15.90 9.15
CA GLN A 456 -24.19 14.70 8.38
C GLN A 456 -25.37 14.07 7.60
N GLY A 457 -26.49 14.78 7.46
CA GLY A 457 -27.62 14.35 6.63
C GLY A 457 -28.72 13.56 7.36
N GLY A 458 -28.79 13.65 8.68
CA GLY A 458 -29.84 13.06 9.52
C GLY A 458 -29.41 11.75 10.20
N MET A 459 -30.37 11.05 10.82
CA MET A 459 -30.12 9.77 11.50
C MET A 459 -29.54 8.68 10.59
N SER A 460 -29.73 8.80 9.28
CA SER A 460 -29.16 7.95 8.23
C SER A 460 -27.63 7.98 8.19
N GLY A 461 -27.00 9.08 8.62
CA GLY A 461 -25.54 9.17 8.72
C GLY A 461 -24.95 8.29 9.83
N PHE A 462 -25.77 7.95 10.83
CA PHE A 462 -25.35 7.19 12.02
C PHE A 462 -25.99 5.81 12.09
N ARG A 463 -27.05 5.55 11.31
CA ARG A 463 -27.72 4.27 11.22
C ARG A 463 -28.15 3.94 9.80
N ASP A 464 -27.85 2.72 9.37
CA ASP A 464 -28.34 2.16 8.11
C ASP A 464 -29.49 1.19 8.40
N SER A 465 -30.74 1.65 8.37
CA SER A 465 -31.91 0.79 8.62
C SER A 465 -32.08 -0.32 7.59
N GLY A 466 -31.41 -0.24 6.44
CA GLY A 466 -31.34 -1.32 5.45
C GLY A 466 -30.37 -2.43 5.86
N ALA A 467 -29.42 -2.14 6.75
CA ALA A 467 -28.45 -3.10 7.27
C ALA A 467 -29.03 -3.88 8.46
N PRO A 468 -28.79 -5.21 8.56
CA PRO A 468 -29.20 -6.01 9.72
C PRO A 468 -28.69 -5.50 11.07
N THR A 469 -27.57 -4.79 11.07
CA THR A 469 -26.86 -4.26 12.25
C THR A 469 -27.22 -2.83 12.58
N HIS A 470 -27.93 -2.16 11.68
CA HIS A 470 -28.10 -0.72 11.65
C HIS A 470 -26.79 0.08 11.62
N LEU A 471 -25.62 -0.53 11.39
CA LEU A 471 -24.36 0.19 11.30
C LEU A 471 -24.17 0.76 9.89
N PRO A 472 -23.88 2.06 9.74
CA PRO A 472 -23.45 2.62 8.47
C PRO A 472 -22.22 1.89 7.94
N GLN A 473 -22.13 1.81 6.61
CA GLN A 473 -21.02 1.14 5.93
C GLN A 473 -19.65 1.67 6.37
N SER A 474 -19.49 3.00 6.48
CA SER A 474 -18.24 3.63 6.92
C SER A 474 -17.82 3.24 8.33
N VAL A 475 -18.78 3.05 9.25
CA VAL A 475 -18.51 2.61 10.63
C VAL A 475 -18.12 1.14 10.65
N LEU A 476 -18.80 0.30 9.85
CA LEU A 476 -18.45 -1.11 9.72
C LEU A 476 -17.04 -1.27 9.14
N GLU A 477 -16.74 -0.58 8.04
CA GLU A 477 -15.42 -0.52 7.42
C GLU A 477 -14.35 -0.12 8.43
N LEU A 478 -14.61 0.92 9.23
CA LEU A 478 -13.72 1.35 10.30
C LEU A 478 -13.48 0.23 11.31
N ILE A 479 -14.52 -0.42 11.82
CA ILE A 479 -14.38 -1.51 12.81
C ILE A 479 -13.61 -2.70 12.20
N VAL A 480 -13.94 -3.08 10.97
CA VAL A 480 -13.29 -4.20 10.27
C VAL A 480 -11.81 -3.90 10.03
N ALA A 481 -11.45 -2.67 9.67
CA ALA A 481 -10.06 -2.24 9.52
C ALA A 481 -9.25 -2.42 10.81
N HIS A 482 -9.86 -2.32 11.99
CA HIS A 482 -9.19 -2.58 13.27
C HIS A 482 -9.02 -4.07 13.59
N THR A 483 -9.65 -4.98 12.83
CA THR A 483 -9.50 -6.44 13.02
C THR A 483 -8.29 -7.03 12.29
N ILE A 484 -7.67 -6.25 11.42
CA ILE A 484 -6.44 -6.59 10.70
C ILE A 484 -5.34 -5.59 11.05
N ASN A 485 -4.08 -5.98 10.91
CA ASN A 485 -2.98 -5.04 11.11
C ASN A 485 -2.91 -4.06 9.94
N LYS A 486 -2.19 -2.95 10.13
CA LYS A 486 -2.05 -1.90 9.10
C LYS A 486 -1.47 -2.46 7.79
N HIS A 487 -0.44 -3.31 7.88
CA HIS A 487 0.16 -3.98 6.73
C HIS A 487 -0.87 -4.75 5.89
N ALA A 488 -1.69 -5.58 6.53
CA ALA A 488 -2.73 -6.33 5.83
C ALA A 488 -3.82 -5.44 5.21
N LEU A 489 -4.10 -4.28 5.79
CA LEU A 489 -5.04 -3.31 5.20
C LEU A 489 -4.43 -2.67 3.94
N ASP A 490 -3.14 -2.37 3.96
CA ASP A 490 -2.37 -1.80 2.84
C ASP A 490 -2.16 -2.81 1.68
N LEU A 491 -2.65 -4.06 1.82
CA LEU A 491 -2.71 -5.04 0.73
C LEU A 491 -3.90 -4.81 -0.22
N PHE A 492 -4.94 -4.12 0.22
CA PHE A 492 -6.18 -3.96 -0.54
C PHE A 492 -6.26 -2.57 -1.16
N SER A 493 -6.74 -2.52 -2.40
CA SER A 493 -7.31 -1.26 -2.90
C SER A 493 -8.51 -0.88 -2.05
N LYS A 494 -8.84 0.42 -2.03
CA LYS A 494 -10.04 0.88 -1.32
C LYS A 494 -11.28 0.17 -1.83
N VAL A 495 -11.39 -0.02 -3.15
CA VAL A 495 -12.53 -0.70 -3.79
C VAL A 495 -12.58 -2.16 -3.36
N GLN A 496 -11.46 -2.88 -3.42
CA GLN A 496 -11.39 -4.29 -3.05
C GLN A 496 -11.74 -4.52 -1.57
N PHE A 497 -11.27 -3.66 -0.67
CA PHE A 497 -11.63 -3.70 0.75
C PHE A 497 -13.15 -3.49 0.95
N GLN A 498 -13.73 -2.52 0.24
CA GLN A 498 -15.15 -2.21 0.31
C GLN A 498 -16.01 -3.36 -0.23
N ASP A 499 -15.61 -3.96 -1.35
CA ASP A 499 -16.28 -5.11 -1.95
C ASP A 499 -16.24 -6.33 -1.03
N ALA A 500 -15.10 -6.61 -0.40
CA ALA A 500 -14.97 -7.68 0.59
C ALA A 500 -15.89 -7.46 1.80
N CYS A 501 -15.98 -6.23 2.30
CA CYS A 501 -16.91 -5.86 3.38
C CYS A 501 -18.38 -5.99 2.94
N ALA A 502 -18.70 -5.52 1.73
CA ALA A 502 -20.06 -5.53 1.19
C ALA A 502 -20.55 -6.97 0.94
N TRP A 503 -19.69 -7.84 0.42
CA TRP A 503 -20.01 -9.24 0.16
C TRP A 503 -20.52 -9.94 1.42
N ALA A 504 -19.85 -9.76 2.55
CA ALA A 504 -20.21 -10.40 3.81
C ALA A 504 -21.53 -9.88 4.41
N ARG A 505 -21.99 -8.68 4.01
CA ARG A 505 -23.26 -8.08 4.45
C ARG A 505 -24.45 -8.56 3.64
N ASP A 506 -24.25 -8.96 2.40
CA ASP A 506 -25.33 -9.39 1.53
C ASP A 506 -25.91 -10.73 2.00
N ARG A 507 -27.19 -10.73 2.42
CA ARG A 507 -27.89 -11.94 2.86
C ARG A 507 -28.08 -12.95 1.74
N SER A 508 -28.02 -12.54 0.48
CA SER A 508 -28.10 -13.45 -0.66
C SER A 508 -26.93 -14.46 -0.66
N THR A 509 -25.79 -14.09 -0.07
CA THR A 509 -24.61 -14.97 0.08
C THR A 509 -24.88 -16.17 1.00
N LEU A 510 -25.85 -16.10 1.90
CA LEU A 510 -26.22 -17.24 2.76
C LEU A 510 -26.83 -18.39 1.96
N LYS A 511 -27.67 -18.09 0.96
CA LYS A 511 -28.21 -19.12 0.05
C LYS A 511 -27.11 -19.76 -0.78
N LEU A 512 -26.09 -18.98 -1.09
CA LEU A 512 -24.93 -19.45 -1.83
C LEU A 512 -24.03 -20.35 -0.98
N ARG A 513 -23.97 -20.11 0.33
CA ARG A 513 -23.25 -20.97 1.27
C ARG A 513 -23.83 -22.38 1.30
N GLU A 514 -25.15 -22.53 1.26
CA GLU A 514 -25.82 -23.84 1.22
C GLU A 514 -25.41 -24.66 -0.01
N SER A 515 -25.29 -24.02 -1.17
CA SER A 515 -24.84 -24.72 -2.40
C SER A 515 -23.37 -25.14 -2.31
N TRP A 516 -22.57 -24.44 -1.52
CA TRP A 516 -21.16 -24.72 -1.32
C TRP A 516 -20.89 -25.84 -0.31
N GLU A 517 -21.83 -26.22 0.55
CA GLU A 517 -21.61 -27.26 1.57
C GLU A 517 -21.18 -28.60 0.98
N LYS A 518 -21.56 -28.87 -0.27
CA LYS A 518 -21.20 -30.08 -1.01
C LYS A 518 -19.80 -30.02 -1.64
N LEU A 519 -19.16 -28.85 -1.68
CA LEU A 519 -17.85 -28.66 -2.29
C LEU A 519 -16.71 -29.02 -1.30
N PRO A 520 -15.56 -29.50 -1.82
CA PRO A 520 -14.34 -29.66 -1.02
C PRO A 520 -13.94 -28.36 -0.31
N HIS A 521 -13.26 -28.47 0.84
CA HIS A 521 -12.87 -27.29 1.64
C HIS A 521 -12.09 -26.25 0.82
N SER A 522 -11.09 -26.66 0.05
CA SER A 522 -10.31 -25.76 -0.79
C SER A 522 -11.14 -25.06 -1.86
N SER A 523 -12.09 -25.77 -2.48
CA SER A 523 -13.02 -25.17 -3.45
C SER A 523 -13.95 -24.14 -2.81
N ARG A 524 -14.45 -24.39 -1.60
CA ARG A 524 -15.29 -23.43 -0.86
C ARG A 524 -14.54 -22.15 -0.54
N VAL A 525 -13.29 -22.30 -0.08
CA VAL A 525 -12.42 -21.18 0.26
C VAL A 525 -12.05 -20.39 -1.00
N LEU A 526 -11.74 -21.07 -2.10
CA LEU A 526 -11.45 -20.43 -3.38
C LEU A 526 -12.66 -19.61 -3.87
N SER A 527 -13.86 -20.21 -3.92
CA SER A 527 -15.07 -19.51 -4.34
C SER A 527 -15.44 -18.34 -3.43
N LEU A 528 -15.11 -18.43 -2.14
CA LEU A 528 -15.26 -17.33 -1.19
C LEU A 528 -14.34 -16.16 -1.55
N LEU A 529 -13.05 -16.43 -1.72
CA LEU A 529 -12.03 -15.43 -2.08
C LEU A 529 -12.32 -14.79 -3.44
N GLU A 530 -12.69 -15.59 -4.43
CA GLU A 530 -13.07 -15.12 -5.77
C GLU A 530 -14.23 -14.13 -5.70
N ARG A 531 -15.32 -14.50 -5.01
CA ARG A 531 -16.51 -13.66 -4.93
C ARG A 531 -16.37 -12.44 -4.03
N SER A 532 -15.48 -12.49 -3.04
CA SER A 532 -15.15 -11.32 -2.23
C SER A 532 -14.09 -10.43 -2.88
N GLY A 533 -13.65 -10.75 -4.10
CA GLY A 533 -12.61 -10.00 -4.81
C GLY A 533 -11.23 -10.10 -4.16
N CYS A 534 -10.99 -11.05 -3.27
CA CYS A 534 -9.76 -11.19 -2.48
C CYS A 534 -8.80 -12.26 -3.05
N LEU A 535 -8.99 -12.68 -4.30
CA LEU A 535 -8.21 -13.77 -4.89
C LEU A 535 -6.90 -13.28 -5.50
N THR A 536 -6.90 -12.08 -6.07
CA THR A 536 -5.78 -11.46 -6.78
C THR A 536 -5.71 -9.97 -6.45
N TYR A 537 -4.55 -9.35 -6.62
CA TYR A 537 -4.44 -7.89 -6.51
C TYR A 537 -5.15 -7.22 -7.68
N GLN A 538 -5.90 -6.15 -7.38
CA GLN A 538 -6.56 -5.33 -8.39
C GLN A 538 -5.75 -4.06 -8.59
N ALA A 539 -5.55 -3.65 -9.84
CA ALA A 539 -5.04 -2.31 -10.14
C ALA A 539 -6.10 -1.27 -9.75
N ASP A 540 -5.65 -0.16 -9.15
CA ASP A 540 -6.49 0.99 -8.77
C ASP A 540 -7.09 1.74 -9.96
#